data_AF-A0A1X0RYR6-F1
#
_entry.id   AF-A0A1X0RYR6-F1
#
_cell.length_a   1.000
_cell.length_b   1.000
_cell.length_c   1.000
_cell.angle_alpha   90.00
_cell.angle_beta   90.00
_cell.angle_gamma   90.00
#
_symmetry.space_group_name_H-M   'P 1'
#
loop_
_entity.id
_entity.type
_entity.pdbx_description
1 polymer ?
#
loop_
_entity_poly.entity_id
_entity_poly.type
_entity_poly.pdbx_seq_one_letter_code
_entity_poly.pdbx_strand_id
1 'polypeptide(L)'
;MHYQFGYSSSTLRSFRPSILAFHQNKVSLDNKLHLVNNLLDTLARRELPKQSHRPTIGISPTLNHLRQISTSMTTPLPFLQKKQPFLLAMAAFLRPSDLHRIVLQSAVINDNFQLTSQVVFQKKKKTHDHRRIIKSFTIFLNQDRSLCPVRAFIALRNHPSLSCISAHSSLFVNSRSPQEPLATSIIPT
;
A
#
# COMPACT_ATOMS: atom_id res chain seq x y z
N MET A 1 5.61 3.53 -38.01
CA MET A 1 5.04 4.86 -38.31
C MET A 1 5.52 5.83 -37.25
N HIS A 2 6.36 6.79 -37.62
CA HIS A 2 6.84 7.83 -36.70
C HIS A 2 5.72 8.85 -36.47
N TYR A 3 5.25 8.98 -35.23
CA TYR A 3 4.38 10.08 -34.83
C TYR A 3 5.20 11.36 -34.80
N GLN A 4 4.82 12.34 -35.62
CA GLN A 4 5.54 13.59 -35.92
C GLN A 4 5.87 14.47 -34.69
N PHE A 5 5.37 14.11 -33.50
CA PHE A 5 5.65 14.81 -32.22
C PHE A 5 5.95 13.88 -31.02
N GLY A 6 5.99 12.55 -31.19
CA GLY A 6 6.46 11.62 -30.14
C GLY A 6 5.64 11.51 -28.83
N TYR A 7 4.50 12.17 -28.68
CA TYR A 7 3.71 12.12 -27.44
C TYR A 7 3.03 10.76 -27.23
N SER A 8 3.06 10.26 -25.99
CA SER A 8 2.34 9.04 -25.62
C SER A 8 0.83 9.26 -25.51
N SER A 9 0.04 8.21 -25.73
CA SER A 9 -1.42 8.22 -25.54
C SER A 9 -1.83 8.69 -24.14
N SER A 10 -1.04 8.35 -23.12
CA SER A 10 -1.24 8.81 -21.74
C SER A 10 -1.06 10.32 -21.58
N THR A 11 -0.08 10.89 -22.28
CA THR A 11 0.18 12.33 -22.34
C THR A 11 -0.98 13.05 -23.03
N LEU A 12 -1.44 12.52 -24.18
CA LEU A 12 -2.59 13.09 -24.89
C LEU A 12 -3.88 13.04 -24.05
N ARG A 13 -4.12 11.95 -23.32
CA ARG A 13 -5.23 11.85 -22.36
C ARG A 13 -5.14 12.88 -21.24
N SER A 14 -3.93 13.23 -20.79
CA SER A 14 -3.73 14.22 -19.72
C SER A 14 -4.11 15.64 -20.14
N PHE A 15 -4.03 15.96 -21.44
CA PHE A 15 -4.42 17.26 -21.98
C PHE A 15 -5.93 17.44 -22.13
N ARG A 16 -6.72 16.34 -22.14
CA ARG A 16 -8.19 16.39 -22.28
C ARG A 16 -8.87 17.38 -21.32
N PRO A 17 -8.63 17.35 -19.99
CA PRO A 17 -9.23 18.33 -19.09
C PRO A 17 -8.77 19.78 -19.37
N SER A 18 -7.53 19.99 -19.77
CA SER A 18 -7.02 21.32 -20.16
C SER A 18 -7.70 21.84 -21.42
N ILE A 19 -7.85 20.99 -22.45
CA ILE A 19 -8.54 21.34 -23.69
C ILE A 19 -9.99 21.74 -23.41
N LEU A 20 -10.69 20.98 -22.56
CA LEU A 20 -12.06 21.32 -22.14
C LEU A 20 -12.14 22.62 -21.34
N ALA A 21 -11.14 22.91 -20.53
CA ALA A 21 -11.10 24.12 -19.70
C ALA A 21 -10.92 25.39 -20.54
N PHE A 22 -10.07 25.33 -21.58
CA PHE A 22 -9.72 26.47 -22.44
C PHE A 22 -10.60 26.62 -23.69
N HIS A 23 -11.47 25.65 -24.00
CA HIS A 23 -12.33 25.73 -25.18
C HIS A 23 -13.47 26.75 -24.97
N GLN A 24 -13.60 27.71 -25.89
CA GLN A 24 -14.61 28.78 -25.81
C GLN A 24 -16.06 28.26 -25.84
N ASN A 25 -16.32 27.15 -26.55
CA ASN A 25 -17.64 26.52 -26.63
C ASN A 25 -17.59 25.11 -26.02
N LYS A 26 -17.70 25.03 -24.69
CA LYS A 26 -17.60 23.77 -23.95
C LYS A 26 -18.67 22.76 -24.38
N VAL A 27 -19.90 23.22 -24.59
CA VAL A 27 -21.07 22.39 -24.94
C VAL A 27 -20.90 21.70 -26.29
N SER A 28 -20.36 22.40 -27.29
CA SER A 28 -20.08 21.82 -28.61
C SER A 28 -19.01 20.71 -28.55
N LEU A 29 -17.99 20.89 -27.72
CA LEU A 29 -16.92 19.91 -27.55
C LEU A 29 -17.38 18.70 -26.71
N ASP A 30 -18.22 18.92 -25.70
CA ASP A 30 -18.82 17.87 -24.87
C ASP A 30 -19.67 16.89 -25.71
N ASN A 31 -20.40 17.42 -26.68
CA ASN A 31 -21.16 16.60 -27.64
C ASN A 31 -20.28 15.77 -28.58
N LYS A 32 -19.03 16.20 -28.83
CA LYS A 32 -18.06 15.52 -29.71
C LYS A 32 -17.02 14.69 -28.95
N LEU A 33 -17.12 14.65 -27.63
CA LEU A 33 -16.10 14.08 -26.77
C LEU A 33 -15.94 12.57 -26.92
N HIS A 34 -17.02 11.89 -27.32
CA HIS A 34 -16.99 10.48 -27.69
C HIS A 34 -16.05 10.20 -28.87
N LEU A 35 -15.98 11.09 -29.87
CA LEU A 35 -15.06 10.94 -31.00
C LEU A 35 -13.60 11.09 -30.55
N VAL A 36 -13.32 12.04 -29.65
CA VAL A 36 -11.98 12.24 -29.07
C VAL A 36 -11.57 11.02 -28.23
N ASN A 37 -12.49 10.47 -27.43
CA ASN A 37 -12.21 9.25 -26.65
C ASN A 37 -11.96 8.05 -27.56
N ASN A 38 -12.77 7.87 -28.60
CA ASN A 38 -12.58 6.80 -29.57
C ASN A 38 -11.24 6.89 -30.29
N LEU A 39 -10.81 8.12 -30.63
CA LEU A 39 -9.48 8.35 -31.20
C LEU A 39 -8.38 7.98 -30.20
N LEU A 40 -8.46 8.46 -28.95
CA LEU A 40 -7.48 8.16 -27.91
C LEU A 40 -7.41 6.66 -27.58
N ASP A 41 -8.54 5.96 -27.58
CA ASP A 41 -8.62 4.52 -27.37
C ASP A 41 -8.02 3.75 -28.54
N THR A 42 -8.23 4.23 -29.77
CA THR A 42 -7.63 3.65 -30.97
C THR A 42 -6.12 3.87 -31.00
N LEU A 43 -5.64 5.04 -30.57
CA LEU A 43 -4.21 5.31 -30.40
C LEU A 43 -3.61 4.41 -29.32
N ALA A 44 -4.25 4.28 -28.16
CA ALA A 44 -3.79 3.41 -27.07
C ALA A 44 -3.75 1.92 -27.49
N ARG A 45 -4.69 1.46 -28.30
CA ARG A 45 -4.70 0.09 -28.86
C ARG A 45 -3.60 -0.15 -29.91
N ARG A 46 -3.14 0.92 -30.57
CA ARG A 46 -2.05 0.85 -31.57
C ARG A 46 -0.67 1.05 -30.95
N GLU A 47 -0.59 1.53 -29.71
CA GLU A 47 0.68 1.54 -28.97
C GLU A 47 1.09 0.11 -28.65
N LEU A 48 2.32 -0.25 -28.99
CA LEU A 48 2.91 -1.51 -28.58
C LEU A 48 2.92 -1.58 -27.05
N PRO A 49 2.61 -2.76 -26.45
CA PRO A 49 2.78 -2.97 -25.03
C PRO A 49 4.19 -2.55 -24.62
N LYS A 50 4.30 -1.53 -23.77
CA LYS A 50 5.59 -1.13 -23.22
C LYS A 50 6.00 -2.17 -22.20
N GLN A 51 7.06 -2.91 -22.51
CA GLN A 51 7.69 -3.79 -21.54
C GLN A 51 8.33 -2.90 -20.47
N SER A 52 7.65 -2.73 -19.34
CA SER A 52 8.29 -2.16 -18.15
C SER A 52 9.24 -3.23 -17.62
N HIS A 53 10.54 -3.03 -17.78
CA HIS A 53 11.54 -3.89 -17.15
C HIS A 53 11.35 -3.81 -15.63
N ARG A 54 10.77 -4.87 -15.05
CA ARG A 54 10.76 -5.05 -13.60
C ARG A 54 11.97 -5.91 -13.26
N PRO A 55 12.88 -5.45 -12.39
CA PRO A 55 13.97 -6.30 -11.96
C PRO A 55 13.40 -7.55 -11.28
N THR A 56 14.01 -8.70 -11.56
CA THR A 56 13.75 -9.92 -10.79
C THR A 56 14.33 -9.73 -9.39
N ILE A 57 13.45 -9.58 -8.40
CA ILE A 57 13.86 -9.41 -6.99
C ILE A 57 13.73 -10.76 -6.30
N GLY A 58 14.86 -11.34 -5.93
CA GLY A 58 14.91 -12.55 -5.10
C GLY A 58 14.59 -12.19 -3.64
N ILE A 59 13.52 -12.76 -3.08
CA ILE A 59 13.12 -12.51 -1.68
C ILE A 59 13.85 -13.40 -0.66
N SER A 60 14.58 -14.42 -1.12
CA SER A 60 15.25 -15.40 -0.26
C SER A 60 16.19 -14.79 0.78
N PRO A 61 17.05 -13.78 0.46
CA PRO A 61 17.91 -13.14 1.46
C PRO A 61 17.10 -12.48 2.58
N THR A 62 16.02 -11.80 2.22
CA THR A 62 15.11 -11.16 3.18
C THR A 62 14.43 -12.19 4.07
N LEU A 63 13.91 -13.27 3.48
CA LEU A 63 13.28 -14.34 4.27
C LEU A 63 14.29 -15.00 5.21
N ASN A 64 15.51 -15.29 4.75
CA ASN A 64 16.57 -15.87 5.59
C ASN A 64 16.95 -14.95 6.75
N HIS A 65 17.08 -13.65 6.52
CA HIS A 65 17.30 -12.68 7.59
C HIS A 65 16.16 -12.69 8.61
N LEU A 66 14.91 -12.74 8.15
CA LEU A 66 13.76 -12.79 9.05
C LEU A 66 13.69 -14.09 9.86
N ARG A 67 14.15 -15.22 9.32
CA ARG A 67 14.25 -16.48 10.06
C ARG A 67 15.23 -16.39 11.25
N GLN A 68 16.32 -15.63 11.09
CA GLN A 68 17.33 -15.44 12.14
C GLN A 68 16.82 -14.63 13.33
N ILE A 69 15.83 -13.76 13.11
CA ILE A 69 15.19 -13.01 14.21
C ILE A 69 14.29 -13.98 14.99
N SER A 70 14.57 -14.20 16.27
CA SER A 70 13.72 -15.02 17.14
C SER A 70 12.31 -14.44 17.28
N THR A 71 11.31 -15.31 17.36
CA THR A 71 9.91 -14.91 17.61
C THR A 71 9.56 -15.20 19.07
N SER A 72 10.02 -14.33 19.97
CA SER A 72 9.82 -14.45 21.41
C SER A 72 9.61 -13.07 22.05
N MET A 73 8.88 -13.01 23.17
CA MET A 73 8.70 -11.81 24.00
C MET A 73 10.01 -11.26 24.58
N THR A 74 11.08 -12.07 24.59
CA THR A 74 12.43 -11.67 25.01
C THR A 74 13.28 -11.10 23.86
N THR A 75 12.79 -11.18 22.62
CA THR A 75 13.50 -10.64 21.45
C THR A 75 13.47 -9.12 21.51
N PRO A 76 14.59 -8.42 21.28
CA PRO A 76 14.58 -6.96 21.35
C PRO A 76 13.52 -6.35 20.42
N LEU A 77 12.71 -5.46 20.98
CA LEU A 77 11.57 -4.85 20.30
C LEU A 77 11.88 -4.34 18.87
N PRO A 78 13.02 -3.68 18.57
CA PRO A 78 13.32 -3.23 17.22
C PRO A 78 13.36 -4.35 16.18
N PHE A 79 13.78 -5.56 16.55
CA PHE A 79 13.78 -6.71 15.63
C PHE A 79 12.38 -7.24 15.38
N LEU A 80 11.54 -7.32 16.43
CA LEU A 80 10.13 -7.69 16.28
C LEU A 80 9.38 -6.65 15.43
N GLN A 81 9.65 -5.35 15.63
CA GLN A 81 9.09 -4.25 14.85
C GLN A 81 9.59 -4.21 13.40
N LYS A 82 10.72 -4.84 13.06
CA LYS A 82 11.14 -5.03 11.66
C LYS A 82 10.49 -6.25 11.03
N LYS A 83 10.41 -7.35 11.78
CA LYS A 83 9.89 -8.63 11.32
C LYS A 83 8.38 -8.62 11.10
N GLN A 84 7.63 -8.10 12.07
CA GLN A 84 6.17 -8.12 12.04
C GLN A 84 5.55 -7.37 10.85
N PRO A 85 5.94 -6.11 10.52
CA PRO A 85 5.33 -5.40 9.40
C PRO A 85 5.61 -6.08 8.07
N PHE A 86 6.81 -6.65 7.89
CA PHE A 86 7.13 -7.39 6.67
C PHE A 86 6.23 -8.63 6.53
N LEU A 87 6.14 -9.45 7.56
CA LEU A 87 5.32 -10.66 7.52
C LEU A 87 3.84 -10.34 7.33
N LEU A 88 3.34 -9.28 7.95
CA LEU A 88 1.96 -8.82 7.81
C LEU A 88 1.68 -8.28 6.40
N ALA A 89 2.61 -7.49 5.85
CA ALA A 89 2.52 -6.97 4.49
C ALA A 89 2.46 -8.09 3.46
N MET A 90 3.30 -9.11 3.62
CA MET A 90 3.35 -10.25 2.70
C MET A 90 2.13 -11.15 2.84
N ALA A 91 1.62 -11.36 4.07
CA ALA A 91 0.48 -12.24 4.31
C ALA A 91 -0.87 -11.62 3.89
N ALA A 92 -1.04 -10.31 4.04
CA ALA A 92 -2.31 -9.62 3.75
C ALA A 92 -2.21 -8.61 2.59
N PHE A 93 -1.12 -8.64 1.81
CA PHE A 93 -0.84 -7.74 0.68
C PHE A 93 -1.01 -6.26 1.02
N LEU A 94 -0.52 -5.88 2.21
CA LEU A 94 -0.69 -4.52 2.74
C LEU A 94 0.43 -3.62 2.25
N ARG A 95 0.08 -2.39 1.86
CA ARG A 95 1.07 -1.36 1.57
C ARG A 95 1.59 -0.77 2.88
N PRO A 96 2.78 -0.13 2.88
CA PRO A 96 3.29 0.55 4.07
C PRO A 96 2.30 1.54 4.71
N SER A 97 1.51 2.25 3.90
CA SER A 97 0.45 3.15 4.40
C SER A 97 -0.68 2.43 5.12
N ASP A 98 -0.96 1.18 4.72
CA ASP A 98 -2.02 0.37 5.29
C ASP A 98 -1.56 -0.18 6.65
N LEU A 99 -0.30 -0.63 6.74
CA LEU A 99 0.34 -1.05 8.00
C LEU A 99 0.30 0.05 9.07
N HIS A 100 0.65 1.28 8.71
CA HIS A 100 0.67 2.40 9.66
C HIS A 100 -0.72 2.72 10.26
N ARG A 101 -1.79 2.34 9.56
CA ARG A 101 -3.18 2.56 9.99
C ARG A 101 -3.72 1.45 10.87
N ILE A 102 -2.97 0.36 11.06
CA ILE A 102 -3.37 -0.73 11.95
C ILE A 102 -3.16 -0.28 13.40
N VAL A 103 -4.23 -0.33 14.18
CA VAL A 103 -4.19 -0.08 15.63
C VAL A 103 -3.95 -1.41 16.34
N LEU A 104 -2.99 -1.46 17.26
CA LEU A 104 -2.61 -2.71 17.94
C LEU A 104 -3.78 -3.40 18.64
N GLN A 105 -4.69 -2.63 19.23
CA GLN A 105 -5.87 -3.15 19.93
C GLN A 105 -6.98 -3.64 19.00
N SER A 106 -7.01 -3.19 17.74
CA SER A 106 -7.99 -3.63 16.76
C SER A 106 -7.70 -5.04 16.23
N ALA A 107 -6.50 -5.54 16.49
CA ALA A 107 -6.05 -6.86 16.06
C ALA A 107 -6.37 -7.91 17.14
N VAL A 108 -7.27 -8.83 16.79
CA VAL A 108 -7.78 -9.89 17.66
C VAL A 108 -7.21 -11.23 17.20
N ILE A 109 -6.86 -12.08 18.16
CA ILE A 109 -6.47 -13.46 17.91
C ILE A 109 -7.57 -14.34 18.50
N ASN A 110 -8.15 -15.22 17.68
CA ASN A 110 -9.13 -16.19 18.17
C ASN A 110 -8.44 -17.48 18.66
N ASP A 111 -9.21 -18.39 19.25
CA ASP A 111 -8.72 -19.66 19.81
C ASP A 111 -8.07 -20.57 18.75
N ASN A 112 -8.41 -20.37 17.47
CA ASN A 112 -7.82 -21.06 16.34
C ASN A 112 -6.52 -20.40 15.84
N PHE A 113 -5.94 -19.47 16.61
CA PHE A 113 -4.74 -18.70 16.25
C PHE A 113 -4.87 -17.97 14.92
N GLN A 114 -6.04 -17.44 14.61
CA GLN A 114 -6.27 -16.59 13.45
C GLN A 114 -6.21 -15.14 13.90
N LEU A 115 -5.35 -14.36 13.22
CA LEU A 115 -5.22 -12.93 13.45
C LEU A 115 -6.20 -12.18 12.56
N THR A 116 -7.22 -11.57 13.16
CA THR A 116 -8.17 -10.70 12.47
C THR A 116 -7.88 -9.25 12.82
N SER A 117 -7.74 -8.40 11.81
CA SER A 117 -7.48 -6.97 12.00
C SER A 117 -8.20 -6.15 10.94
N GLN A 118 -8.33 -4.85 11.20
CA GLN A 118 -9.00 -3.91 10.32
C GLN A 118 -8.08 -2.75 9.96
N VAL A 119 -8.19 -2.25 8.73
CA VAL A 119 -7.52 -1.02 8.27
C VAL A 119 -8.59 -0.02 7.91
N VAL A 120 -8.53 1.15 8.57
CA VAL A 120 -9.45 2.26 8.32
C VAL A 120 -8.88 3.17 7.25
N PHE A 121 -9.63 3.35 6.16
CA PHE A 121 -9.29 4.23 5.05
C PHE A 121 -10.16 5.48 5.07
N GLN A 122 -9.53 6.65 5.01
CA GLN A 122 -10.20 7.86 4.54
C GLN A 122 -10.09 7.91 3.02
N LYS A 123 -11.22 7.99 2.31
CA LYS A 123 -11.21 8.18 0.86
C LYS A 123 -10.66 9.59 0.57
N LYS A 124 -9.55 9.69 -0.17
CA LYS A 124 -9.19 10.96 -0.80
C LYS A 124 -10.00 11.11 -2.10
N LYS A 125 -10.95 12.05 -2.06
CA LYS A 125 -11.45 12.86 -3.18
C LYS A 125 -11.85 12.08 -4.45
N LYS A 126 -12.88 11.22 -4.38
CA LYS A 126 -13.55 10.67 -5.60
C LYS A 126 -14.92 10.02 -5.39
N THR A 127 -15.60 10.26 -4.27
CA THR A 127 -16.98 9.81 -4.06
C THR A 127 -17.66 10.83 -3.16
N HIS A 128 -18.89 11.22 -3.50
CA HIS A 128 -19.61 12.34 -2.89
C HIS A 128 -19.82 12.23 -1.37
N ASP A 129 -19.61 11.03 -0.81
CA ASP A 129 -19.80 10.75 0.61
C ASP A 129 -18.44 10.47 1.26
N HIS A 130 -17.95 11.39 2.09
CA HIS A 130 -16.63 11.38 2.75
C HIS A 130 -16.49 10.26 3.81
N ARG A 131 -17.21 9.13 3.64
CA ARG A 131 -17.26 8.02 4.60
C ARG A 131 -15.93 7.29 4.66
N ARG A 132 -15.58 6.90 5.88
CA ARG A 132 -14.46 6.00 6.16
C ARG A 132 -14.81 4.61 5.62
N ILE A 133 -13.87 3.97 4.92
CA ILE A 133 -13.99 2.58 4.48
C ILE A 133 -13.15 1.74 5.41
N ILE A 134 -13.75 0.73 6.01
CA ILE A 134 -13.04 -0.26 6.83
C ILE A 134 -12.82 -1.49 5.95
N LYS A 135 -11.57 -1.95 5.86
CA LYS A 135 -11.26 -3.25 5.26
C LYS A 135 -10.73 -4.18 6.34
N SER A 136 -11.39 -5.30 6.52
CA SER A 136 -10.96 -6.37 7.44
C SER A 136 -10.13 -7.39 6.68
N PHE A 137 -9.18 -8.00 7.35
CA PHE A 137 -8.43 -9.14 6.85
C PHE A 137 -8.18 -10.15 7.98
N THR A 138 -8.03 -11.41 7.59
CA THR A 138 -7.72 -12.52 8.50
C THR A 138 -6.48 -13.23 8.02
N ILE A 139 -5.55 -13.50 8.94
CA ILE A 139 -4.29 -14.19 8.66
C ILE A 139 -4.25 -15.45 9.51
N PHE A 140 -3.94 -16.58 8.85
CA PHE A 140 -3.81 -17.88 9.47
C PHE A 140 -2.38 -18.15 9.93
N LEU A 141 -2.21 -19.16 10.78
CA LEU A 141 -0.90 -19.67 11.13
C LEU A 141 -0.12 -20.10 9.88
N ASN A 142 1.19 -19.83 9.90
CA ASN A 142 2.12 -20.34 8.90
C ASN A 142 2.80 -21.59 9.45
N GLN A 143 3.00 -22.60 8.60
CA GLN A 143 3.73 -23.82 8.92
C GLN A 143 5.17 -23.51 9.33
N ASP A 144 5.83 -22.58 8.62
CA ASP A 144 7.15 -22.09 9.03
C ASP A 144 6.97 -21.15 10.24
N ARG A 145 7.21 -21.70 11.44
CA ARG A 145 7.10 -20.96 12.71
C ARG A 145 7.99 -19.72 12.74
N SER A 146 9.14 -19.77 12.06
CA SER A 146 10.09 -18.64 12.01
C SER A 146 9.56 -17.51 11.12
N LEU A 147 8.67 -17.78 10.18
CA LEU A 147 8.05 -16.79 9.29
C LEU A 147 6.55 -16.61 9.55
N CYS A 148 6.07 -17.01 10.74
CA CYS A 148 4.66 -16.95 11.07
C CYS A 148 4.24 -15.53 11.52
N PRO A 149 3.37 -14.84 10.75
CA PRO A 149 2.91 -13.48 11.08
C PRO A 149 2.08 -13.45 12.38
N VAL A 150 1.29 -14.50 12.65
CA VAL A 150 0.49 -14.59 13.89
C VAL A 150 1.40 -14.72 15.11
N ARG A 151 2.41 -15.59 15.05
CA ARG A 151 3.36 -15.76 16.18
C ARG A 151 4.20 -14.50 16.40
N ALA A 152 4.66 -13.87 15.33
CA ALA A 152 5.39 -12.61 15.41
C ALA A 152 4.52 -11.48 15.99
N PHE A 153 3.23 -11.46 15.66
CA PHE A 153 2.28 -10.54 16.27
C PHE A 153 2.08 -10.81 17.76
N ILE A 154 1.91 -12.07 18.18
CA ILE A 154 1.78 -12.44 19.61
C ILE A 154 3.00 -11.98 20.40
N ALA A 155 4.21 -12.28 19.89
CA ALA A 155 5.46 -11.89 20.53
C ALA A 155 5.60 -10.36 20.63
N LEU A 156 5.21 -9.63 19.58
CA LEU A 156 5.22 -8.17 19.58
C LEU A 156 4.19 -7.61 20.58
N ARG A 157 2.92 -8.01 20.47
CA ARG A 157 1.81 -7.51 21.31
C ARG A 157 2.08 -7.69 22.79
N ASN A 158 2.64 -8.83 23.17
CA ASN A 158 2.89 -9.17 24.57
C ASN A 158 4.28 -8.71 25.04
N HIS A 159 5.08 -8.06 24.21
CA HIS A 159 6.42 -7.63 24.58
C HIS A 159 6.38 -6.64 25.76
N PRO A 160 7.19 -6.83 26.83
CA PRO A 160 7.12 -6.01 28.04
C PRO A 160 7.24 -4.50 27.80
N SER A 161 8.08 -4.09 26.85
CA SER A 161 8.24 -2.67 26.48
C SER A 161 7.00 -2.04 25.84
N LEU A 162 6.00 -2.82 25.40
CA LEU A 162 4.73 -2.30 24.88
C LEU A 162 3.63 -2.28 25.94
N SER A 163 3.86 -2.82 27.14
CA SER A 163 2.85 -2.88 28.22
C SER A 163 2.40 -1.50 28.71
N CYS A 164 3.18 -0.45 28.48
CA CYS A 164 2.87 0.93 28.89
C CYS A 164 2.25 1.79 27.77
N ILE A 165 1.97 1.23 26.60
CA ILE A 165 1.55 2.03 25.44
C ILE A 165 0.02 2.23 25.44
N SER A 166 -0.39 3.49 25.28
CA SER A 166 -1.79 3.94 25.22
C SER A 166 -2.62 3.24 24.14
N ALA A 167 -3.92 3.11 24.40
CA ALA A 167 -4.88 2.34 23.62
C ALA A 167 -5.00 2.70 22.12
N HIS A 168 -4.55 3.91 21.75
CA HIS A 168 -4.66 4.43 20.39
C HIS A 168 -3.33 4.44 19.61
N SER A 169 -2.29 3.77 20.10
CA SER A 169 -1.01 3.73 19.40
C SER A 169 -1.07 2.91 18.10
N SER A 170 -0.54 3.46 17.02
CA SER A 170 -0.25 2.71 15.79
C SER A 170 0.62 1.49 16.11
N LEU A 171 0.32 0.36 15.46
CA LEU A 171 1.06 -0.90 15.64
C LEU A 171 2.53 -0.77 15.18
N PHE A 172 2.81 0.15 14.26
CA PHE A 172 4.16 0.46 13.79
C PHE A 172 4.46 1.93 14.02
N VAL A 173 5.20 2.20 15.10
CA VAL A 173 5.79 3.53 15.36
C VAL A 173 7.07 3.61 14.55
N ASN A 174 7.06 4.35 13.44
CA ASN A 174 8.28 4.52 12.64
C ASN A 174 9.16 5.64 13.23
N SER A 175 10.45 5.30 13.37
CA SER A 175 11.55 6.09 12.81
C SER A 175 11.87 7.46 13.44
N ARG A 176 12.87 7.46 14.34
CA ARG A 176 13.70 8.58 14.84
C ARG A 176 13.05 9.85 15.43
N SER A 177 11.83 10.24 15.06
CA SER A 177 11.12 11.36 15.68
C SER A 177 9.61 11.31 15.38
N PRO A 178 8.74 11.02 16.35
CA PRO A 178 7.29 10.81 16.14
C PRO A 178 6.48 12.08 15.83
N GLN A 179 7.13 13.25 15.70
CA GLN A 179 6.48 14.55 15.45
C GLN A 179 6.60 15.02 13.99
N GLU A 180 7.41 14.37 13.15
CA GLU A 180 7.64 14.84 11.78
C GLU A 180 6.78 14.09 10.75
N PRO A 181 6.04 14.79 9.87
CA PRO A 181 5.35 14.16 8.76
C PRO A 181 6.35 13.57 7.76
N LEU A 182 6.16 12.30 7.41
CA LEU A 182 6.97 11.58 6.41
C LEU A 182 6.93 12.31 5.06
N ALA A 183 8.03 12.96 4.70
CA ALA A 183 8.26 13.45 3.35
C ALA A 183 8.58 12.26 2.44
N THR A 184 7.64 11.86 1.59
CA THR A 184 7.90 10.95 0.48
C THR A 184 8.54 11.75 -0.64
N SER A 185 9.85 11.66 -0.83
CA SER A 185 10.48 12.11 -2.07
C SER A 185 10.27 11.03 -3.14
N ILE A 186 9.69 11.43 -4.26
CA ILE A 186 9.67 10.61 -5.47
C ILE A 186 11.06 10.79 -6.08
N ILE A 187 11.84 9.72 -6.19
CA ILE A 187 13.09 9.75 -6.97
C ILE A 187 12.67 9.80 -8.45
N PRO A 188 13.00 10.85 -9.20
CA PRO A 188 12.72 10.89 -10.63
C PRO A 188 13.65 9.89 -11.34
N THR A 189 13.07 9.01 -12.16
CA THR A 189 13.77 8.27 -13.22
C THR A 189 13.80 9.09 -14.49
#